data_AF-A0A2K8SPW9-F1
#
_entry.id   AF-A0A2K8SPW9-F1
#
_cell.length_a   1.000
_cell.length_b   1.000
_cell.length_c   1.000
_cell.angle_alpha   90.00
_cell.angle_beta   90.00
_cell.angle_gamma   90.00
#
_symmetry.space_group_name_H-M   'P 1'
#
loop_
_entity.id
_entity.type
_entity.pdbx_description
1 polymer ?
#
loop_
_entity_poly.entity_id
_entity_poly.type
_entity_poly.pdbx_seq_one_letter_code
_entity_poly.pdbx_strand_id
1 'polypeptide(L)'
;MPEKLLEKLFNDSAQSLEEKVTQEKLCCGRNVKVIDGSTVSMPDTQENQKEYPQHSSQKEGCGFPIAKIGVIFSLVTGAAVALCIDVMNTHDIKLARRLYSFLKPNDVLLGDRAFCAYADMFAITKLGCDAVFRKHQSRTTT
;
A
#
# COMPACT_ATOMS: atom_id res chain seq x y z
N MET A 1 -0.56 -5.32 19.32
CA MET A 1 0.53 -6.09 18.69
C MET A 1 1.43 -5.12 17.95
N PRO A 2 2.77 -5.21 18.00
CA PRO A 2 3.64 -4.21 17.39
C PRO A 2 3.51 -4.23 15.86
N GLU A 3 3.37 -3.07 15.22
CA GLU A 3 3.19 -2.95 13.77
C GLU A 3 4.36 -3.53 12.97
N LYS A 4 5.58 -3.33 13.47
CA LYS A 4 6.79 -3.92 12.89
C LYS A 4 6.77 -5.45 12.86
N LEU A 5 6.06 -6.08 13.80
CA LEU A 5 5.88 -7.53 13.79
C LEU A 5 4.95 -7.96 12.66
N LEU A 6 3.86 -7.22 12.41
CA LEU A 6 2.97 -7.45 11.26
C LEU A 6 3.75 -7.34 9.95
N GLU A 7 4.46 -6.24 9.76
CA GLU A 7 5.26 -5.99 8.55
C GLU A 7 6.21 -7.15 8.26
N LYS A 8 6.91 -7.64 9.29
CA LYS A 8 7.83 -8.79 9.17
C LYS A 8 7.09 -10.08 8.82
N LEU A 9 6.01 -10.41 9.52
CA LEU A 9 5.26 -11.65 9.27
C LEU A 9 4.65 -11.69 7.87
N PHE A 10 4.13 -10.55 7.38
CA PHE A 10 3.62 -10.44 6.02
C PHE A 10 4.73 -10.64 4.99
N ASN A 11 5.88 -10.00 5.20
CA ASN A 11 7.04 -10.16 4.31
C ASN A 11 7.52 -11.62 4.25
N ASP A 12 7.71 -12.26 5.40
CA ASP A 12 8.18 -13.65 5.49
C ASP A 12 7.19 -14.62 4.79
N SER A 13 5.89 -14.39 5.00
CA SER A 13 4.81 -15.18 4.37
C SER A 13 4.76 -14.96 2.86
N ALA A 14 4.90 -13.72 2.40
CA ALA A 14 4.89 -13.39 0.99
C ALA A 14 6.11 -13.96 0.27
N GLN A 15 7.31 -13.88 0.87
CA GLN A 15 8.51 -14.47 0.30
C GLN A 15 8.35 -15.99 0.12
N SER A 16 7.85 -16.67 1.16
CA SER A 16 7.61 -18.12 1.11
C SER A 16 6.61 -18.53 0.02
N LEU A 17 5.67 -17.65 -0.33
CA LEU A 17 4.70 -17.86 -1.41
C LEU A 17 5.29 -17.52 -2.79
N GLU A 18 6.07 -16.43 -2.88
CA GLU A 18 6.74 -16.01 -4.12
C GLU A 18 7.77 -17.03 -4.60
N GLU A 19 8.50 -17.69 -3.70
CA GLU A 19 9.48 -18.74 -4.04
C GLU A 19 8.85 -19.96 -4.74
N LYS A 20 7.54 -20.17 -4.57
CA LYS A 20 6.79 -21.28 -5.18
C LYS A 20 6.14 -20.91 -6.52
N VAL A 21 6.29 -19.66 -6.98
CA VAL A 21 5.68 -19.18 -8.21
C VAL A 21 6.50 -19.64 -9.42
N THR A 22 5.85 -20.30 -10.36
CA THR A 22 6.43 -20.66 -11.66
C THR A 22 6.30 -19.50 -12.65
N GLN A 23 7.20 -19.42 -13.62
CA GLN A 23 7.21 -18.38 -14.66
C GLN A 23 5.90 -18.30 -15.45
N GLU A 24 5.23 -19.44 -15.66
CA GLU A 24 3.94 -19.56 -16.37
C GLU A 24 2.80 -18.80 -15.67
N LYS A 25 2.90 -18.59 -14.36
CA LYS A 25 1.89 -17.88 -13.57
C LYS A 25 2.12 -16.37 -13.56
N LEU A 26 3.25 -15.89 -14.08
CA LEU A 26 3.54 -14.47 -14.18
C LEU A 26 2.72 -13.82 -15.30
N CYS A 27 2.28 -12.59 -15.08
CA CYS A 27 1.57 -11.84 -16.10
C CYS A 27 2.56 -11.35 -17.14
N CYS A 28 2.50 -11.89 -18.36
CA CYS A 28 3.43 -11.57 -19.45
C CYS A 28 4.91 -11.73 -19.04
N GLY A 29 5.23 -12.73 -18.21
CA GLY A 29 6.58 -12.97 -17.71
C GLY A 29 7.05 -11.98 -16.63
N ARG A 30 6.16 -11.16 -16.08
CA ARG A 30 6.48 -10.16 -15.06
C ARG A 30 5.65 -10.32 -13.80
N ASN A 31 6.26 -9.93 -12.67
CA ASN A 31 5.58 -9.84 -11.40
C ASN A 31 4.73 -8.58 -11.36
N VAL A 32 3.42 -8.76 -11.25
CA VAL A 32 2.49 -7.65 -11.03
C VAL A 32 2.25 -7.52 -9.53
N LYS A 33 2.47 -6.32 -9.03
CA LYS A 33 2.23 -5.93 -7.64
C LYS A 33 1.03 -4.98 -7.60
N VAL A 34 0.07 -5.22 -6.73
CA VAL A 34 -1.14 -4.39 -6.60
C VAL A 34 -1.01 -3.55 -5.35
N ILE A 35 -1.11 -2.23 -5.47
CA ILE A 35 -1.16 -1.32 -4.32
C ILE A 35 -2.58 -0.89 -4.02
N ASP A 36 -2.96 -0.94 -2.75
CA ASP A 36 -4.24 -0.46 -2.27
C ASP A 36 -4.13 0.13 -0.85
N GLY A 37 -5.11 0.96 -0.49
CA GLY A 37 -5.24 1.60 0.82
C GLY A 37 -6.56 1.24 1.49
N SER A 38 -6.53 1.06 2.81
CA SER A 38 -7.71 0.83 3.63
C SER A 38 -7.59 1.55 4.97
N THR A 39 -8.66 1.52 5.76
CA THR A 39 -8.65 2.05 7.12
C THR A 39 -9.16 0.98 8.09
N VAL A 40 -8.64 1.00 9.30
CA VAL A 40 -9.05 0.09 10.37
C VAL A 40 -9.41 0.88 11.63
N SER A 41 -10.43 0.40 12.32
CA SER A 41 -10.77 0.87 13.66
C SER A 41 -9.79 0.28 14.66
N MET A 42 -9.26 1.13 15.54
CA MET A 42 -8.34 0.75 16.61
C MET A 42 -9.08 0.68 17.95
N PRO A 43 -8.61 -0.14 18.91
CA PRO A 43 -9.16 -0.14 20.27
C PRO A 43 -9.11 1.27 20.89
N ASP A 44 -10.19 1.68 21.55
CA ASP A 44 -10.29 2.97 22.22
C ASP A 44 -9.47 2.97 23.52
N THR A 45 -8.19 3.30 23.39
CA THR A 45 -7.23 3.43 24.49
C THR A 45 -6.54 4.79 24.40
N GLN A 46 -6.08 5.32 25.54
CA GLN A 46 -5.39 6.62 25.55
C GLN A 46 -4.13 6.63 24.67
N GLU A 47 -3.42 5.50 24.59
CA GLU A 47 -2.24 5.33 23.74
C GLU A 47 -2.62 5.42 22.25
N ASN A 48 -3.63 4.66 21.81
CA ASN A 48 -4.11 4.71 20.43
C ASN A 48 -4.73 6.07 20.07
N GLN A 49 -5.45 6.74 20.99
CA GLN A 49 -6.01 8.07 20.72
C GLN A 49 -4.92 9.13 20.53
N LYS A 50 -3.76 8.95 21.19
CA LYS A 50 -2.61 9.84 21.02
C LYS A 50 -1.90 9.60 19.69
N GLU A 51 -1.77 8.34 19.26
CA GLU A 51 -1.07 7.96 18.04
C GLU A 51 -1.95 8.09 16.78
N TYR A 52 -3.23 7.74 16.89
CA TYR A 52 -4.24 7.70 15.84
C TYR A 52 -5.41 8.63 16.19
N PRO A 53 -5.19 9.96 16.17
CA PRO A 53 -6.19 10.90 16.64
C PRO A 53 -7.49 10.80 15.86
N GLN A 54 -8.58 10.99 16.60
CA GLN A 54 -9.93 10.97 16.08
C GLN A 54 -10.12 11.95 14.89
N HIS A 55 -10.96 11.56 13.94
CA HIS A 55 -11.28 12.40 12.80
C HIS A 55 -11.99 13.69 13.23
N SER A 56 -11.66 14.82 12.60
CA SER A 56 -12.15 16.16 12.98
C SER A 56 -13.67 16.34 12.86
N SER A 57 -14.36 15.44 12.15
CA SER A 57 -15.82 15.42 12.05
C SER A 57 -16.50 14.80 13.26
N GLN A 58 -15.75 14.23 14.22
CA GLN A 58 -16.29 13.64 15.43
C GLN A 58 -15.90 14.48 16.66
N LYS A 59 -16.80 14.52 17.65
CA LYS A 59 -16.53 15.19 18.93
C LYS A 59 -15.52 14.38 19.73
N GLU A 60 -14.73 15.08 20.54
CA GLU A 60 -13.80 14.45 21.48
C GLU A 60 -14.52 13.39 22.33
N GLY A 61 -13.97 12.18 22.36
CA GLY A 61 -14.54 11.03 23.06
C GLY A 61 -15.71 10.32 22.34
N CYS A 62 -16.07 10.74 21.12
CA CYS A 62 -17.17 10.15 20.34
C CYS A 62 -16.68 9.33 19.14
N GLY A 63 -16.15 8.13 19.34
CA GLY A 63 -15.77 7.20 18.27
C GLY A 63 -14.42 6.55 18.51
N PHE A 64 -14.07 5.59 17.65
CA PHE A 64 -12.81 4.86 17.77
C PHE A 64 -11.68 5.56 17.01
N PRO A 65 -10.42 5.44 17.49
CA PRO A 65 -9.25 5.85 16.71
C PRO A 65 -9.21 5.10 15.38
N ILE A 66 -8.77 5.77 14.30
CA ILE A 66 -8.73 5.18 12.96
C ILE A 66 -7.31 5.24 12.42
N ALA A 67 -6.77 4.06 12.10
CA ALA A 67 -5.50 3.94 11.41
C ALA A 67 -5.74 3.78 9.91
N LYS A 68 -4.82 4.34 9.11
CA LYS A 68 -4.73 4.11 7.67
C LYS A 68 -3.70 3.04 7.40
N ILE A 69 -4.04 2.13 6.50
CA ILE A 69 -3.18 1.05 6.07
C ILE A 69 -2.99 1.17 4.57
N GLY A 70 -1.77 0.95 4.08
CA GLY A 70 -1.57 0.61 2.68
C GLY A 70 -0.69 -0.61 2.52
N VAL A 71 -0.97 -1.33 1.44
CA VAL A 71 -0.43 -2.66 1.22
C VAL A 71 -0.04 -2.80 -0.23
N ILE A 72 1.08 -3.47 -0.47
CA ILE A 72 1.41 -4.03 -1.78
C ILE A 72 1.15 -5.53 -1.73
N PHE A 73 0.30 -6.02 -2.62
CA PHE A 73 0.02 -7.44 -2.82
C PHE A 73 0.72 -7.98 -4.05
N SER A 74 1.10 -9.25 -4.02
CA SER A 74 1.50 -9.99 -5.23
C SER A 74 0.23 -10.45 -5.96
N LEU A 75 0.03 -10.03 -7.21
CA LEU A 75 -1.17 -10.39 -7.98
C LEU A 75 -1.30 -11.91 -8.17
N VAL A 76 -0.16 -12.60 -8.31
CA VAL A 76 -0.13 -14.03 -8.62
C VAL A 76 -0.46 -14.89 -7.40
N THR A 77 -0.06 -14.45 -6.20
CA THR A 77 -0.22 -15.24 -4.97
C THR A 77 -1.28 -14.69 -4.02
N GLY A 78 -1.68 -13.44 -4.19
CA GLY A 78 -2.52 -12.70 -3.24
C GLY A 78 -1.80 -12.30 -1.95
N ALA A 79 -0.51 -12.60 -1.80
CA ALA A 79 0.23 -12.33 -0.57
C ALA A 79 0.52 -10.83 -0.40
N ALA A 80 0.39 -10.32 0.83
CA ALA A 80 0.82 -8.97 1.17
C ALA A 80 2.35 -8.93 1.32
N VAL A 81 3.02 -8.31 0.35
CA VAL A 81 4.49 -8.21 0.25
C VAL A 81 5.05 -7.09 1.12
N ALA A 82 4.30 -6.00 1.23
CA ALA A 82 4.67 -4.84 2.03
C ALA A 82 3.43 -4.24 2.66
N LEU A 83 3.57 -3.76 3.89
CA LEU A 83 2.54 -3.14 4.70
C LEU A 83 3.12 -1.85 5.27
N CYS A 84 2.32 -0.79 5.34
CA CYS A 84 2.62 0.32 6.22
C CYS A 84 1.33 0.86 6.83
N ILE A 85 1.47 1.36 8.05
CA ILE A 85 0.40 1.92 8.87
C ILE A 85 0.75 3.38 9.17
N ASP A 86 -0.28 4.22 9.17
CA ASP A 86 -0.16 5.66 9.40
C ASP A 86 -1.49 6.20 9.96
N VAL A 87 -1.53 7.48 10.30
CA VAL A 87 -2.76 8.14 10.74
C VAL A 87 -3.74 8.35 9.58
N MET A 88 -5.04 8.38 9.86
CA MET A 88 -6.10 8.52 8.86
C MET A 88 -5.89 9.69 7.88
N ASN A 89 -5.37 10.81 8.36
CA ASN A 89 -5.21 12.04 7.58
C ASN A 89 -4.01 12.00 6.62
N THR A 90 -3.24 10.92 6.62
CA THR A 90 -2.12 10.76 5.70
C THR A 90 -2.62 10.49 4.28
N HIS A 91 -2.15 11.29 3.32
CA HIS A 91 -2.47 11.11 1.90
C HIS A 91 -1.93 9.77 1.38
N ASP A 92 -2.74 9.06 0.59
CA ASP A 92 -2.40 7.73 0.05
C ASP A 92 -1.07 7.72 -0.73
N ILE A 93 -0.76 8.79 -1.46
CA ILE A 93 0.50 8.93 -2.18
C ILE A 93 1.72 8.96 -1.22
N LYS A 94 1.61 9.63 -0.06
CA LYS A 94 2.71 9.65 0.91
C LYS A 94 2.97 8.26 1.46
N LEU A 95 1.88 7.53 1.72
CA LEU A 95 1.91 6.18 2.23
C LEU A 95 2.47 5.20 1.18
N ALA A 96 2.05 5.32 -0.08
CA ALA A 96 2.55 4.55 -1.22
C ALA A 96 4.06 4.71 -1.44
N ARG A 97 4.58 5.93 -1.29
CA ARG A 97 6.02 6.21 -1.43
C ARG A 97 6.89 5.45 -0.43
N ARG A 98 6.35 5.13 0.76
CA ARG A 98 7.04 4.27 1.75
C ARG A 98 7.11 2.81 1.29
N LEU A 99 6.20 2.39 0.42
CA LEU A 99 6.08 1.01 -0.06
C LEU A 99 6.90 0.78 -1.34
N TYR A 100 7.30 1.81 -2.09
CA TYR A 100 8.06 1.63 -3.33
C TYR A 100 9.42 0.98 -3.14
N SER A 101 10.04 1.10 -1.96
CA SER A 101 11.30 0.42 -1.64
C SER A 101 11.19 -1.10 -1.62
N PHE A 102 9.98 -1.66 -1.59
CA PHE A 102 9.72 -3.10 -1.63
C PHE A 102 9.53 -3.64 -3.05
N LEU A 103 9.49 -2.76 -4.06
CA LEU A 103 9.45 -3.16 -5.46
C LEU A 103 10.82 -3.68 -5.90
N LYS A 104 10.81 -4.72 -6.73
CA LYS A 104 12.02 -5.28 -7.34
C LYS A 104 12.09 -4.84 -8.80
N PRO A 105 13.29 -4.63 -9.37
CA PRO A 105 13.43 -4.35 -10.80
C PRO A 105 12.65 -5.34 -11.66
N ASN A 106 12.03 -4.84 -12.73
CA ASN A 106 11.07 -5.54 -13.60
C ASN A 106 9.68 -5.83 -13.00
N ASP A 107 9.38 -5.41 -11.77
CA ASP A 107 8.00 -5.44 -11.27
C ASP A 107 7.12 -4.45 -12.05
N VAL A 108 5.81 -4.73 -12.08
CA VAL A 108 4.78 -3.82 -12.57
C VAL A 108 3.87 -3.46 -11.39
N LEU A 109 3.86 -2.20 -10.99
CA LEU A 109 2.95 -1.71 -9.95
C LEU A 109 1.61 -1.31 -10.56
N LEU A 110 0.55 -1.99 -10.15
CA LEU A 110 -0.83 -1.73 -10.51
C LEU A 110 -1.54 -1.02 -9.35
N GLY A 111 -2.26 0.07 -9.63
CA GLY A 111 -3.06 0.76 -8.61
C GLY A 111 -4.21 1.57 -9.19
N ASP A 112 -5.05 2.09 -8.30
CA ASP A 112 -6.19 2.91 -8.67
C ASP A 112 -5.81 4.36 -9.03
N ARG A 113 -6.81 5.23 -9.17
CA ARG A 113 -6.61 6.63 -9.53
C ARG A 113 -5.99 7.50 -8.43
N ALA A 114 -6.10 7.09 -7.17
CA ALA A 114 -5.54 7.84 -6.04
C ALA A 114 -4.00 7.84 -6.08
N PHE A 115 -3.41 6.79 -6.65
CA PHE A 115 -1.96 6.65 -6.82
C PHE A 115 -1.42 7.24 -8.13
N CYS A 116 -2.30 7.69 -9.02
CA CYS A 116 -1.94 8.17 -10.37
C CYS A 116 -1.28 9.56 -10.34
N ALA A 117 -0.05 9.67 -9.87
CA ALA A 117 0.75 10.90 -9.89
C ALA A 117 1.97 10.77 -10.82
N TYR A 118 2.23 11.80 -11.63
CA TYR A 118 3.33 11.77 -12.61
C TYR A 118 4.71 11.60 -11.95
N ALA A 119 4.95 12.33 -10.86
CA ALA A 119 6.19 12.22 -10.09
C ALA A 119 6.41 10.80 -9.57
N ASP A 120 5.34 10.13 -9.14
CA ASP A 120 5.39 8.76 -8.62
C ASP A 120 5.63 7.74 -9.73
N MET A 121 4.96 7.86 -10.88
CA MET A 121 5.25 7.03 -12.06
C MET A 121 6.73 7.14 -12.46
N PHE A 122 7.27 8.35 -12.51
CA PHE A 122 8.69 8.57 -12.82
C PHE A 122 9.63 7.98 -11.75
N ALA A 123 9.28 8.10 -10.46
CA ALA A 123 10.04 7.50 -9.38
C ALA A 123 10.07 5.97 -9.48
N ILE A 124 8.95 5.34 -9.82
CA ILE A 124 8.84 3.88 -10.03
C ILE A 124 9.69 3.45 -11.23
N THR A 125 9.66 4.19 -12.34
CA THR A 125 10.53 3.92 -13.50
C THR A 125 12.00 4.00 -13.15
N LYS A 126 12.42 4.93 -12.27
CA LYS A 126 13.80 5.00 -11.77
C LYS A 126 14.22 3.77 -10.95
N LEU A 127 13.28 3.02 -10.39
CA LEU A 127 13.54 1.74 -9.72
C LEU A 127 13.63 0.56 -10.71
N GLY A 128 13.57 0.81 -12.02
CA GLY A 128 13.53 -0.24 -13.04
C GLY A 128 12.20 -0.98 -13.07
N CYS A 129 11.13 -0.38 -12.54
CA CYS A 129 9.78 -0.93 -12.49
C CYS A 129 8.86 -0.18 -13.47
N ASP A 130 7.74 -0.78 -13.82
CA ASP A 130 6.69 -0.08 -14.58
C ASP A 130 5.47 0.20 -13.70
N ALA A 131 4.72 1.24 -14.05
CA ALA A 131 3.54 1.67 -13.31
C ALA A 131 2.30 1.68 -14.20
N VAL A 132 1.24 1.04 -13.75
CA VAL A 132 -0.07 1.03 -14.39
C VAL A 132 -1.08 1.56 -13.38
N PHE A 133 -1.52 2.80 -13.60
CA PHE A 133 -2.52 3.43 -12.74
C PHE A 133 -3.75 3.83 -13.54
N ARG A 134 -4.93 3.70 -12.92
CA ARG A 134 -6.15 4.24 -13.52
C ARG A 134 -6.01 5.76 -13.63
N LYS A 135 -6.18 6.30 -14.84
CA LYS A 135 -6.14 7.76 -15.06
C LYS A 135 -7.19 8.47 -14.20
N HIS A 136 -6.78 9.53 -13.51
CA HIS A 136 -7.71 10.38 -12.77
C HIS A 136 -8.65 11.13 -13.72
N GLN A 137 -9.96 11.11 -13.44
CA GLN A 137 -11.01 11.64 -14.34
C GLN A 137 -10.89 13.14 -14.65
N SER A 138 -10.28 13.91 -13.75
CA SER A 138 -10.05 15.35 -13.94
C SER A 138 -8.90 15.68 -14.90
N ARG A 139 -8.17 14.69 -15.41
CA ARG A 139 -7.07 14.90 -16.34
C ARG A 139 -7.57 14.80 -17.78
N THR A 140 -7.31 15.83 -18.57
CA THR A 140 -7.65 15.90 -20.00
C THR A 140 -6.99 14.76 -20.78
N THR A 141 -7.73 14.13 -21.68
CA THR A 141 -7.18 13.23 -22.71
C THR A 141 -7.12 14.05 -23.99
N THR A 142 -5.92 14.32 -24.48
CA THR A 142 -5.69 14.79 -25.85
C THR A 142 -5.73 13.61 -26.80
#